data_AF-A0A1H7GXU0-F1
#
_entry.id   AF-A0A1H7GXU0-F1
#
_cell.length_a   1.000
_cell.length_b   1.000
_cell.length_c   1.000
_cell.angle_alpha   90.00
_cell.angle_beta   90.00
_cell.angle_gamma   90.00
#
_symmetry.space_group_name_H-M   'P 1'
#
loop_
_entity.id
_entity.type
_entity.pdbx_description
1 polymer ?
#
loop_
_entity_poly.entity_id
_entity_poly.type
_entity_poly.pdbx_seq_one_letter_code
_entity_poly.pdbx_strand_id
1 'polypeptide(L)'
;MKDKGTRAPTPESHEEEQAARQALATVGKREFLEQFQRLTKTFASDPGNPGSYACEGCQRCANCMFCKDCSNCYQCTHCTRCELCNNCSHCVDSKSCHACAYCVQCENCTGSAYLVLCRNLSDCNYCFGCVGLSKKDFYILNVPFSRTEYFKVVNRLRKELGIP
;
A
#
# COMPACT_ATOMS: atom_id res chain seq x y z
N MET A 1 20.97 30.66 2.36
CA MET A 1 19.81 30.03 1.69
C MET A 1 20.04 28.52 1.66
N LYS A 2 19.01 27.68 1.76
CA LYS A 2 19.11 26.24 1.48
C LYS A 2 18.03 25.85 0.47
N ASP A 3 18.46 25.14 -0.55
CA ASP A 3 17.70 24.85 -1.76
C ASP A 3 16.47 23.96 -1.45
N LYS A 4 15.27 24.45 -1.77
CA LYS A 4 14.05 23.64 -1.75
C LYS A 4 13.79 23.14 -3.17
N GLY A 5 14.53 22.11 -3.56
CA GLY A 5 14.41 21.43 -4.85
C GLY A 5 13.08 20.69 -5.04
N THR A 6 11.97 21.41 -5.08
CA THR A 6 10.70 20.92 -5.61
C THR A 6 10.65 21.27 -7.10
N ARG A 7 11.29 20.46 -7.93
CA ARG A 7 11.23 20.62 -9.40
C ARG A 7 9.76 20.54 -9.82
N ALA A 8 9.24 21.63 -10.40
CA ALA A 8 7.89 21.64 -10.92
C ALA A 8 7.72 20.54 -11.98
N PRO A 9 6.59 19.82 -12.02
CA PRO A 9 6.33 18.82 -13.06
C PRO A 9 6.41 19.48 -14.45
N THR A 10 7.05 18.79 -15.39
CA THR A 10 7.14 19.24 -16.78
C THR A 10 5.82 18.98 -17.51
N PRO A 11 5.48 19.71 -18.59
CA PRO A 11 4.27 19.45 -19.38
C PRO A 11 4.16 17.99 -19.84
N GLU A 12 5.27 17.40 -20.26
CA GLU A 12 5.40 15.97 -20.63
C GLU A 12 4.92 15.05 -19.50
N SER A 13 5.34 15.30 -18.25
CA SER A 13 4.92 14.49 -17.10
C SER A 13 3.42 14.59 -16.80
N HIS A 14 2.76 15.70 -17.15
CA HIS A 14 1.31 15.82 -17.00
C HIS A 14 0.53 15.06 -18.07
N GLU A 15 1.03 15.00 -19.31
CA GLU A 15 0.43 14.19 -20.37
C GLU A 15 0.61 12.69 -20.09
N GLU A 16 1.79 12.28 -19.63
CA GLU A 16 2.06 10.91 -19.17
C GLU A 16 1.15 10.51 -17.99
N GLU A 17 1.00 11.38 -16.97
CA GLU A 17 0.06 11.16 -15.86
C GLU A 17 -1.40 11.07 -16.31
N GLN A 18 -1.82 11.83 -17.33
CA GLN A 18 -3.18 11.76 -17.86
C GLN A 18 -3.41 10.48 -18.66
N ALA A 19 -2.46 10.08 -19.51
CA ALA A 19 -2.53 8.82 -20.25
C ALA A 19 -2.56 7.61 -19.29
N ALA A 20 -1.73 7.62 -18.25
CA ALA A 20 -1.71 6.59 -17.22
C ALA A 20 -3.03 6.52 -16.44
N ARG A 21 -3.63 7.67 -16.07
CA ARG A 21 -4.96 7.73 -15.45
C ARG A 21 -6.04 7.15 -16.36
N GLN A 22 -6.02 7.46 -17.66
CA GLN A 22 -6.99 6.95 -18.63
C GLN A 22 -6.89 5.43 -18.82
N ALA A 23 -5.67 4.87 -18.91
CA ALA A 23 -5.46 3.43 -18.98
C ALA A 23 -5.99 2.71 -17.73
N LEU A 24 -5.67 3.24 -16.54
CA LEU A 24 -6.19 2.71 -15.27
C LEU A 24 -7.71 2.88 -15.10
N ALA A 25 -8.30 3.89 -15.77
CA ALA A 25 -9.74 4.07 -15.79
C ALA A 25 -10.50 2.95 -16.53
N THR A 26 -9.81 2.09 -17.31
CA THR A 26 -10.41 0.91 -17.96
C THR A 26 -9.69 -0.42 -17.65
N VAL A 27 -8.58 -0.41 -16.90
CA VAL A 27 -7.80 -1.61 -16.56
C VAL A 27 -8.67 -2.72 -15.93
N GLY A 28 -8.52 -3.94 -16.44
CA GLY A 28 -9.20 -5.13 -15.94
C GLY A 28 -8.38 -5.92 -14.90
N LYS A 29 -9.05 -6.72 -14.07
CA LYS A 29 -8.44 -7.59 -13.02
C LYS A 29 -7.06 -8.20 -13.37
N ARG A 30 -6.90 -8.88 -14.51
CA ARG A 30 -5.64 -9.55 -14.88
C ARG A 30 -4.50 -8.54 -15.00
N GLU A 31 -4.72 -7.50 -15.79
CA GLU A 31 -3.73 -6.46 -16.07
C GLU A 31 -3.40 -5.66 -14.81
N PHE A 32 -4.40 -5.34 -13.98
CA PHE A 32 -4.19 -4.70 -12.68
C PHE A 32 -3.20 -5.50 -11.81
N LEU A 33 -3.40 -6.82 -11.72
CA LEU A 33 -2.53 -7.69 -10.93
C LEU A 33 -1.12 -7.81 -11.54
N GLU A 34 -1.00 -7.81 -12.86
CA GLU A 34 0.30 -7.80 -13.56
C GLU A 34 1.08 -6.49 -13.32
N GLN A 35 0.40 -5.34 -13.42
CA GLN A 35 0.99 -4.04 -13.09
C GLN A 35 1.40 -3.96 -11.60
N PHE A 36 0.57 -4.45 -10.68
CA PHE A 36 0.89 -4.51 -9.25
C PHE A 36 2.09 -5.42 -8.94
N GLN A 37 2.17 -6.58 -9.58
CA GLN A 37 3.33 -7.47 -9.47
C GLN A 37 4.59 -6.82 -10.03
N ARG A 38 4.49 -6.07 -11.14
CA ARG A 38 5.61 -5.31 -11.70
C ARG A 38 6.11 -4.25 -10.72
N LEU A 39 5.22 -3.43 -10.14
CA LEU A 39 5.57 -2.45 -9.11
C LEU A 39 6.24 -3.11 -7.90
N THR A 40 5.71 -4.24 -7.43
CA THR A 40 6.30 -5.03 -6.33
C THR A 40 7.72 -5.48 -6.67
N LYS A 41 7.95 -6.03 -7.87
CA LYS A 41 9.26 -6.50 -8.33
C LYS A 41 10.25 -5.35 -8.49
N THR A 42 9.83 -4.23 -9.09
CA THR A 42 10.68 -3.04 -9.27
C THR A 42 11.12 -2.46 -7.92
N PHE A 43 10.20 -2.35 -6.96
CA PHE A 43 10.54 -1.89 -5.61
C PHE A 43 11.48 -2.87 -4.88
N ALA A 44 11.28 -4.19 -5.03
CA ALA A 44 12.15 -5.20 -4.44
C ALA A 44 13.53 -5.30 -5.11
N SER A 45 13.68 -4.83 -6.36
CA SER A 45 14.97 -4.75 -7.05
C SER A 45 15.75 -3.46 -6.76
N ASP A 46 15.12 -2.47 -6.12
CA ASP A 46 15.81 -1.29 -5.63
C ASP A 46 16.53 -1.64 -4.31
N PRO A 47 17.87 -1.51 -4.21
CA PRO A 47 18.59 -1.75 -2.96
C PRO A 47 18.23 -0.75 -1.84
N GLY A 48 17.44 0.29 -2.15
CA GLY A 48 17.07 1.41 -1.29
C GLY A 48 16.05 1.15 -0.17
N ASN A 49 16.01 -0.01 0.48
CA ASN A 49 15.67 -0.13 1.92
C ASN A 49 15.87 -1.57 2.47
N PRO A 50 16.85 -1.84 3.37
CA PRO A 50 16.97 -3.13 4.08
C PRO A 50 15.89 -3.25 5.19
N GLY A 51 14.63 -3.36 4.78
CA GLY A 51 13.46 -3.07 5.62
C GLY A 51 12.59 -4.25 6.09
N SER A 52 12.96 -5.51 5.82
CA SER A 52 12.46 -6.72 6.52
C SER A 52 13.09 -7.99 5.95
N TYR A 53 13.98 -8.63 6.72
CA TYR A 53 14.39 -10.03 6.44
C TYR A 53 13.37 -11.00 7.07
N ALA A 54 13.12 -12.13 6.38
CA ALA A 54 12.04 -13.07 6.70
C ALA A 54 12.14 -13.71 8.11
N CYS A 55 10.99 -14.10 8.67
CA CYS A 55 10.84 -14.64 10.03
C CYS A 55 9.77 -15.77 10.10
N GLU A 56 10.14 -17.04 10.36
CA GLU A 56 9.24 -18.23 10.48
C GLU A 56 9.43 -19.09 11.79
N GLY A 57 8.61 -18.86 12.84
CA GLY A 57 8.40 -19.57 14.15
C GLY A 57 9.58 -19.96 15.07
N CYS A 58 9.63 -19.91 16.42
CA CYS A 58 9.01 -19.28 17.63
C CYS A 58 7.51 -18.95 17.85
N GLN A 59 7.16 -18.83 19.16
CA GLN A 59 5.98 -18.23 19.79
C GLN A 59 6.42 -17.41 21.04
N ARG A 60 5.67 -16.35 21.42
CA ARG A 60 5.86 -15.52 22.64
C ARG A 60 7.26 -14.91 22.89
N CYS A 61 7.74 -14.05 21.98
CA CYS A 61 8.88 -13.16 22.25
C CYS A 61 8.57 -11.70 21.90
N ALA A 62 8.99 -10.77 22.75
CA ALA A 62 9.24 -9.39 22.38
C ALA A 62 10.72 -9.28 21.99
N ASN A 63 11.01 -8.67 20.84
CA ASN A 63 12.31 -8.66 20.15
C ASN A 63 12.83 -10.06 19.75
N CYS A 64 12.87 -10.30 18.42
CA CYS A 64 13.44 -11.45 17.68
C CYS A 64 12.57 -12.72 17.56
N MET A 65 12.69 -13.53 16.49
CA MET A 65 13.04 -13.22 15.08
C MET A 65 12.44 -14.26 14.09
N PHE A 66 11.56 -15.16 14.54
CA PHE A 66 10.95 -16.20 13.69
C PHE A 66 9.51 -16.42 14.19
N CYS A 67 8.48 -15.91 13.49
CA CYS A 67 7.01 -15.99 13.77
C CYS A 67 6.22 -17.11 13.01
N LYS A 68 5.54 -18.08 13.66
CA LYS A 68 4.58 -19.00 12.99
C LYS A 68 3.54 -19.48 14.00
N ASP A 69 2.25 -19.37 13.65
CA ASP A 69 1.10 -19.54 14.56
C ASP A 69 1.21 -18.74 15.87
N CYS A 70 1.30 -17.41 15.77
CA CYS A 70 1.63 -16.52 16.89
C CYS A 70 0.50 -15.54 17.24
N SER A 71 0.22 -15.38 18.54
CA SER A 71 -0.84 -14.52 19.07
C SER A 71 -0.33 -13.65 20.24
N ASN A 72 -0.26 -12.33 20.04
CA ASN A 72 -0.21 -11.31 21.11
C ASN A 72 -0.35 -9.89 20.52
N CYS A 73 -1.57 -9.38 20.36
CA CYS A 73 -1.81 -8.02 19.87
C CYS A 73 -1.81 -7.00 21.02
N TYR A 74 -1.09 -5.89 20.89
CA TYR A 74 -1.16 -4.78 21.85
C TYR A 74 -1.73 -3.53 21.16
N GLN A 75 -2.82 -3.00 21.71
CA GLN A 75 -3.65 -1.92 21.13
C GLN A 75 -4.07 -2.17 19.66
N CYS A 76 -4.90 -3.20 19.43
CA CYS A 76 -5.56 -3.40 18.14
C CYS A 76 -7.08 -3.57 18.33
N THR A 77 -7.88 -2.95 17.45
CA THR A 77 -9.35 -3.01 17.50
C THR A 77 -9.88 -3.44 16.13
N HIS A 78 -10.81 -4.41 16.09
CA HIS A 78 -11.46 -4.90 14.86
C HIS A 78 -10.51 -5.26 13.69
N CYS A 79 -9.46 -6.05 13.93
CA CYS A 79 -8.59 -6.57 12.88
C CYS A 79 -8.91 -8.04 12.54
N THR A 80 -8.91 -8.40 11.26
CA THR A 80 -9.29 -9.73 10.76
C THR A 80 -8.17 -10.33 9.92
N ARG A 81 -7.60 -11.48 10.34
CA ARG A 81 -6.48 -12.16 9.63
C ARG A 81 -5.26 -11.24 9.40
N CYS A 82 -4.84 -10.52 10.45
CA CYS A 82 -3.67 -9.63 10.40
C CYS A 82 -2.49 -10.22 11.17
N GLU A 83 -1.27 -10.07 10.62
CA GLU A 83 -0.02 -10.53 11.22
C GLU A 83 0.91 -9.36 11.52
N LEU A 84 1.60 -9.36 12.68
CA LEU A 84 2.58 -8.35 13.08
C LEU A 84 2.09 -6.88 13.08
N CYS A 85 0.78 -6.65 13.11
CA CYS A 85 0.20 -5.31 13.13
C CYS A 85 0.20 -4.67 14.54
N ASN A 86 0.51 -3.37 14.63
CA ASN A 86 0.54 -2.59 15.87
C ASN A 86 -0.27 -1.29 15.72
N ASN A 87 -1.05 -0.92 16.73
CA ASN A 87 -1.91 0.27 16.73
C ASN A 87 -2.80 0.35 15.47
N CYS A 88 -3.44 -0.76 15.11
CA CYS A 88 -4.25 -0.89 13.89
C CYS A 88 -5.75 -0.96 14.18
N SER A 89 -6.55 -0.33 13.32
CA SER A 89 -8.01 -0.28 13.41
C SER A 89 -8.67 -0.68 12.09
N HIS A 90 -9.62 -1.61 12.11
CA HIS A 90 -10.38 -2.03 10.92
C HIS A 90 -9.52 -2.56 9.76
N CYS A 91 -8.41 -3.24 10.05
CA CYS A 91 -7.56 -3.86 9.03
C CYS A 91 -7.97 -5.31 8.72
N VAL A 92 -7.87 -5.73 7.46
CA VAL A 92 -8.23 -7.06 6.98
C VAL A 92 -7.09 -7.64 6.12
N ASP A 93 -6.73 -8.91 6.32
CA ASP A 93 -5.73 -9.64 5.52
C ASP A 93 -4.37 -8.92 5.38
N SER A 94 -3.97 -8.14 6.38
CA SER A 94 -2.83 -7.22 6.30
C SER A 94 -1.65 -7.65 7.20
N LYS A 95 -0.42 -7.46 6.73
CA LYS A 95 0.82 -7.90 7.39
C LYS A 95 1.77 -6.75 7.68
N SER A 96 2.38 -6.76 8.86
CA SER A 96 3.40 -5.78 9.28
C SER A 96 2.95 -4.33 9.13
N CYS A 97 1.70 -4.02 9.51
CA CYS A 97 1.19 -2.65 9.48
C CYS A 97 1.30 -1.95 10.84
N HIS A 98 1.75 -0.70 10.86
CA HIS A 98 1.98 0.05 12.10
C HIS A 98 1.23 1.40 12.07
N ALA A 99 0.44 1.69 13.10
CA ALA A 99 -0.38 2.91 13.17
C ALA A 99 -1.27 3.11 11.91
N CYS A 100 -1.92 2.03 11.44
CA CYS A 100 -2.69 2.02 10.20
C CYS A 100 -4.19 1.78 10.42
N ALA A 101 -5.04 2.34 9.56
CA ALA A 101 -6.49 2.23 9.68
C ALA A 101 -7.19 1.89 8.35
N TYR A 102 -8.22 1.04 8.39
CA TYR A 102 -9.02 0.66 7.22
C TYR A 102 -8.19 0.09 6.05
N CYS A 103 -7.16 -0.71 6.36
CA CYS A 103 -6.29 -1.34 5.36
C CYS A 103 -6.81 -2.74 4.98
N VAL A 104 -6.83 -3.07 3.69
CA VAL A 104 -7.28 -4.37 3.17
C VAL A 104 -6.19 -4.99 2.28
N GLN A 105 -5.73 -6.19 2.62
CA GLN A 105 -4.69 -6.91 1.87
C GLN A 105 -3.40 -6.10 1.71
N CYS A 106 -2.95 -5.42 2.79
CA CYS A 106 -1.79 -4.53 2.78
C CYS A 106 -0.57 -5.16 3.47
N GLU A 107 0.64 -4.70 3.12
CA GLU A 107 1.91 -5.27 3.58
C GLU A 107 2.93 -4.16 3.90
N ASN A 108 3.60 -4.21 5.06
CA ASN A 108 4.64 -3.25 5.45
C ASN A 108 4.20 -1.77 5.35
N CYS A 109 3.02 -1.42 5.87
CA CYS A 109 2.50 -0.05 5.81
C CYS A 109 2.60 0.65 7.17
N THR A 110 3.01 1.92 7.18
CA THR A 110 3.16 2.71 8.42
C THR A 110 2.40 4.03 8.34
N GLY A 111 1.71 4.43 9.41
CA GLY A 111 1.05 5.74 9.54
C GLY A 111 -0.04 6.04 8.50
N SER A 112 -0.61 4.99 7.88
CA SER A 112 -1.38 5.08 6.64
C SER A 112 -2.82 4.62 6.80
N ALA A 113 -3.76 5.19 6.03
CA ALA A 113 -5.18 4.86 6.13
C ALA A 113 -5.90 4.61 4.80
N TYR A 114 -7.01 3.86 4.82
CA TYR A 114 -7.84 3.55 3.65
C TYR A 114 -7.04 2.94 2.49
N LEU A 115 -6.14 2.01 2.81
CA LEU A 115 -5.30 1.31 1.84
C LEU A 115 -5.97 0.03 1.35
N VAL A 116 -5.78 -0.32 0.07
CA VAL A 116 -6.21 -1.62 -0.47
C VAL A 116 -5.13 -2.17 -1.40
N LEU A 117 -4.71 -3.43 -1.21
CA LEU A 117 -3.64 -4.06 -1.99
C LEU A 117 -2.36 -3.20 -2.07
N CYS A 118 -1.94 -2.62 -0.95
CA CYS A 118 -0.77 -1.73 -0.89
C CYS A 118 0.44 -2.37 -0.22
N ARG A 119 1.65 -2.03 -0.65
CA ARG A 119 2.91 -2.54 -0.07
C ARG A 119 3.93 -1.44 0.23
N ASN A 120 4.62 -1.51 1.35
CA ASN A 120 5.73 -0.61 1.68
C ASN A 120 5.32 0.89 1.63
N LEU A 121 4.15 1.24 2.18
CA LEU A 121 3.61 2.61 2.20
C LEU A 121 3.92 3.30 3.53
N SER A 122 4.18 4.61 3.49
CA SER A 122 4.40 5.44 4.69
C SER A 122 3.61 6.75 4.64
N ASP A 123 2.87 7.07 5.70
CA ASP A 123 2.05 8.29 5.82
C ASP A 123 1.13 8.55 4.61
N CYS A 124 0.52 7.49 4.03
CA CYS A 124 -0.30 7.57 2.81
C CYS A 124 -1.79 7.31 3.10
N ASN A 125 -2.69 8.00 2.40
CA ASN A 125 -4.13 7.80 2.56
C ASN A 125 -4.84 7.55 1.22
N TYR A 126 -5.88 6.72 1.21
CA TYR A 126 -6.66 6.44 -0.01
C TYR A 126 -5.75 6.01 -1.18
N CYS A 127 -5.08 4.86 -1.01
CA CYS A 127 -4.24 4.27 -2.05
C CYS A 127 -4.69 2.85 -2.39
N PHE A 128 -4.63 2.49 -3.68
CA PHE A 128 -5.11 1.22 -4.20
C PHE A 128 -4.06 0.57 -5.12
N GLY A 129 -3.55 -0.61 -4.79
CA GLY A 129 -2.50 -1.26 -5.59
C GLY A 129 -1.13 -0.57 -5.54
N CYS A 130 -0.89 0.32 -4.57
CA CYS A 130 0.32 1.14 -4.55
C CYS A 130 1.50 0.44 -3.87
N VAL A 131 2.73 0.74 -4.31
CA VAL A 131 3.96 0.17 -3.76
C VAL A 131 4.99 1.27 -3.51
N GLY A 132 5.57 1.30 -2.31
CA GLY A 132 6.74 2.15 -2.04
C GLY A 132 6.49 3.66 -1.94
N LEU A 133 5.24 4.09 -1.77
CA LEU A 133 4.90 5.52 -1.68
C LEU A 133 5.10 6.07 -0.26
N SER A 134 5.48 7.35 -0.19
CA SER A 134 5.57 8.11 1.06
C SER A 134 4.84 9.46 0.94
N LYS A 135 3.96 9.76 1.90
CA LYS A 135 3.22 11.04 1.99
C LYS A 135 2.42 11.36 0.72
N LYS A 136 1.69 10.35 0.21
CA LYS A 136 0.86 10.43 -1.00
C LYS A 136 -0.58 10.03 -0.69
N ASP A 137 -1.51 10.81 -1.24
CA ASP A 137 -2.95 10.56 -1.12
C ASP A 137 -3.62 10.45 -2.49
N PHE A 138 -4.62 9.58 -2.64
CA PHE A 138 -5.40 9.34 -3.87
C PHE A 138 -4.59 8.75 -5.04
N TYR A 139 -3.82 7.68 -4.79
CA TYR A 139 -3.04 7.00 -5.83
C TYR A 139 -3.61 5.63 -6.16
N ILE A 140 -3.56 5.23 -7.43
CA ILE A 140 -3.87 3.88 -7.90
C ILE A 140 -2.69 3.38 -8.72
N LEU A 141 -2.12 2.22 -8.37
CA LEU A 141 -0.92 1.66 -9.03
C LEU A 141 0.20 2.71 -9.21
N ASN A 142 0.46 3.48 -8.16
CA ASN A 142 1.43 4.60 -8.11
C ASN A 142 1.14 5.80 -9.04
N VAL A 143 -0.03 5.87 -9.68
CA VAL A 143 -0.48 7.02 -10.48
C VAL A 143 -1.38 7.93 -9.63
N PRO A 144 -1.21 9.27 -9.63
CA PRO A 144 -2.07 10.20 -8.91
C PRO A 144 -3.45 10.34 -9.58
N PHE A 145 -4.51 10.48 -8.77
CA PHE A 145 -5.87 10.77 -9.22
C PHE A 145 -6.46 11.97 -8.49
N SER A 146 -7.43 12.65 -9.12
CA SER A 146 -8.31 13.52 -8.35
C SER A 146 -9.21 12.69 -7.43
N ARG A 147 -9.65 13.27 -6.32
CA ARG A 147 -10.52 12.60 -5.34
C ARG A 147 -11.79 11.99 -5.98
N THR A 148 -12.39 12.68 -6.95
CA THR A 148 -13.64 12.23 -7.61
C THR A 148 -13.39 11.09 -8.60
N GLU A 149 -12.27 11.08 -9.31
CA GLU A 149 -11.87 9.99 -10.19
C GLU A 149 -11.44 8.76 -9.39
N TYR A 150 -10.65 8.95 -8.34
CA TYR A 150 -10.17 7.89 -7.44
C TYR A 150 -11.32 7.00 -6.96
N PHE A 151 -12.36 7.59 -6.34
CA PHE A 151 -13.49 6.79 -5.84
C PHE A 151 -14.29 6.11 -6.95
N LYS A 152 -14.38 6.69 -8.15
CA LYS A 152 -15.04 6.03 -9.30
C LYS A 152 -14.28 4.79 -9.74
N VAL A 153 -12.95 4.90 -9.92
CA VAL A 153 -12.09 3.80 -10.37
C VAL A 153 -12.00 2.71 -9.30
N VAL A 154 -11.78 3.08 -8.03
CA VAL A 154 -11.71 2.12 -6.91
C VAL A 154 -13.02 1.37 -6.70
N ASN A 155 -14.19 2.02 -6.85
CA ASN A 155 -15.48 1.33 -6.75
C ASN A 155 -15.70 0.31 -7.88
N ARG A 156 -15.07 0.49 -9.05
CA ARG A 156 -15.03 -0.54 -10.11
C ARG A 156 -14.06 -1.65 -9.73
N LEU A 157 -12.81 -1.31 -9.41
CA LEU A 157 -11.74 -2.26 -9.12
C LEU A 157 -12.07 -3.18 -7.94
N ARG A 158 -12.70 -2.66 -6.88
CA ARG A 158 -13.20 -3.48 -5.75
C ARG A 158 -14.13 -4.61 -6.22
N LYS A 159 -15.09 -4.28 -7.11
CA LYS A 159 -16.04 -5.27 -7.67
C LYS A 159 -15.35 -6.28 -8.58
N GLU A 160 -14.45 -5.84 -9.45
CA GLU A 160 -13.70 -6.74 -10.34
C GLU A 160 -12.78 -7.69 -9.59
N LEU A 161 -12.08 -7.18 -8.56
CA LEU A 161 -11.11 -7.96 -7.79
C LEU A 161 -11.78 -8.87 -6.76
N GLY A 162 -13.03 -8.58 -6.36
CA GLY A 162 -13.77 -9.31 -5.34
C GLY A 162 -13.43 -8.87 -3.91
N ILE A 163 -13.08 -7.60 -3.73
CA ILE A 163 -12.67 -7.02 -2.45
C ILE A 163 -13.88 -6.33 -1.79
N PRO A 164 -14.23 -6.69 -0.54
CA PRO A 164 -15.34 -6.07 0.19
C PRO A 164 -15.09 -4.60 0.53
#